data_AF-A0A3L6TC30-F1
#
_entry.id   AF-A0A3L6TC30-F1
#
_cell.length_a   1.000
_cell.length_b   1.000
_cell.length_c   1.000
_cell.angle_alpha   90.00
_cell.angle_beta   90.00
_cell.angle_gamma   90.00
#
_symmetry.space_group_name_H-M   'P 1'
#
loop_
_entity.id
_entity.type
_entity.pdbx_description
1 polymer ?
#
loop_
_entity_poly.entity_id
_entity_poly.type
_entity_poly.pdbx_seq_one_letter_code
_entity_poly.pdbx_strand_id
1 'polypeptide(L)'
;MASHVVAVILAVLAGASAAHGSEPWWNETQVYGINTNSGGSTGVFVGLTLIQSAAAKGAVCLDGSLPGYHLHRGFGSGANSWLVNLEGGGWCNDVSSCVFRKGSRRGSSNHMERQLQFTGIMSNRPGENPDFYNWNRVKVRYCDGGFFTGDGSNAAAGLYFRGQRIW
;
A
#
# COMPACT_ATOMS: atom_id res chain seq x y z
N MET A 1 -53.22 25.70 -26.63
CA MET A 1 -52.41 26.91 -26.42
C MET A 1 -50.99 26.48 -26.13
N ALA A 2 -50.05 26.94 -26.97
CA ALA A 2 -48.57 26.94 -26.90
C ALA A 2 -47.86 25.61 -26.50
N SER A 3 -47.11 24.95 -27.40
CA SER A 3 -45.76 25.30 -27.89
C SER A 3 -44.74 25.17 -26.74
N HIS A 4 -43.76 24.27 -26.79
CA HIS A 4 -42.48 24.52 -27.47
C HIS A 4 -41.80 23.25 -28.04
N VAL A 5 -40.95 23.52 -29.03
CA VAL A 5 -40.32 22.65 -30.02
C VAL A 5 -38.85 22.35 -29.64
N VAL A 6 -38.47 21.08 -29.75
CA VAL A 6 -37.22 20.46 -30.29
C VAL A 6 -35.84 21.04 -29.92
N ALA A 7 -34.94 20.16 -29.46
CA ALA A 7 -33.57 20.09 -29.97
C ALA A 7 -33.01 18.65 -29.85
N VAL A 8 -32.89 17.99 -31.01
CA VAL A 8 -32.12 16.75 -31.22
C VAL A 8 -30.68 17.16 -31.51
N ILE A 9 -29.70 16.57 -30.82
CA ILE A 9 -28.32 16.51 -31.32
C ILE A 9 -27.83 15.07 -31.21
N LEU A 10 -27.72 14.43 -32.37
CA LEU A 10 -26.97 13.21 -32.64
C LEU A 10 -25.58 13.62 -33.17
N ALA A 11 -24.50 13.10 -32.57
CA ALA A 11 -23.16 12.98 -33.15
C ALA A 11 -22.23 12.32 -32.12
N VAL A 12 -21.29 11.42 -32.39
CA VAL A 12 -20.89 10.57 -33.54
C VAL A 12 -20.01 9.47 -32.90
N LEU A 13 -20.03 8.26 -33.48
CA LEU A 13 -19.13 7.15 -33.13
C LEU A 13 -17.69 7.39 -33.60
N ALA A 14 -16.72 7.24 -32.71
CA ALA A 14 -15.33 6.79 -32.94
C ALA A 14 -14.85 6.28 -31.56
N GLY A 15 -14.44 5.03 -31.34
CA GLY A 15 -13.44 4.26 -32.05
C GLY A 15 -12.24 4.03 -31.09
N ALA A 16 -11.93 2.77 -30.80
CA ALA A 16 -10.71 2.25 -30.16
C ALA A 16 -10.55 2.32 -28.61
N SER A 17 -10.90 1.19 -27.98
CA SER A 17 -10.06 0.38 -27.07
C SER A 17 -9.10 1.05 -26.07
N ALA A 18 -9.44 0.94 -24.80
CA ALA A 18 -8.54 0.43 -23.75
C ALA A 18 -9.40 -0.24 -22.66
N ALA A 19 -9.50 -1.57 -22.71
CA ALA A 19 -10.07 -2.35 -21.63
C ALA A 19 -9.09 -2.32 -20.45
N HIS A 20 -9.16 -1.30 -19.60
CA HIS A 20 -8.65 -1.40 -18.25
C HIS A 20 -9.71 -2.13 -17.42
N GLY A 21 -9.50 -3.44 -17.26
CA GLY A 21 -10.29 -4.28 -16.38
C GLY A 21 -10.32 -3.68 -14.97
N SER A 22 -11.50 -3.22 -14.57
CA SER A 22 -11.76 -2.75 -13.22
C SER A 22 -12.13 -3.96 -12.36
N GLU A 23 -11.13 -4.56 -11.69
CA GLU A 23 -11.35 -5.69 -10.77
C GLU A 23 -12.12 -5.23 -9.52
N PRO A 24 -13.12 -5.95 -8.97
CA PRO A 24 -14.14 -5.39 -8.06
C PRO A 24 -13.69 -4.99 -6.63
N TRP A 25 -12.39 -4.95 -6.33
CA TRP A 25 -11.85 -4.86 -4.97
C TRP A 25 -11.36 -3.47 -4.53
N TRP A 26 -11.62 -2.40 -5.29
CA TRP A 26 -11.14 -1.04 -4.96
C TRP A 26 -12.05 -0.22 -4.03
N ASN A 27 -13.18 -0.75 -3.56
CA ASN A 27 -14.01 -0.02 -2.61
C ASN A 27 -13.50 -0.24 -1.18
N GLU A 28 -12.53 0.60 -0.79
CA GLU A 28 -12.35 1.20 0.55
C GLU A 28 -10.92 1.77 0.69
N THR A 29 -9.94 1.28 -0.06
CA THR A 29 -8.51 1.52 0.21
C THR A 29 -8.06 2.97 -0.06
N GLN A 30 -7.49 3.64 0.95
CA GLN A 30 -6.84 4.94 0.76
C GLN A 30 -5.47 4.74 0.08
N VAL A 31 -5.40 5.07 -1.21
CA VAL A 31 -4.17 5.03 -2.01
C VAL A 31 -3.60 6.44 -2.12
N TYR A 32 -2.35 6.62 -1.69
CA TYR A 32 -1.61 7.86 -1.95
C TYR A 32 -1.04 7.81 -3.36
N GLY A 33 -1.55 8.65 -4.26
CA GLY A 33 -1.21 8.65 -5.69
C GLY A 33 0.28 8.88 -5.99
N ILE A 34 0.71 8.41 -7.17
CA ILE A 34 2.07 8.59 -7.70
C ILE A 34 2.10 9.94 -8.46
N ASN A 35 3.08 10.80 -8.16
CA ASN A 35 3.43 11.87 -9.09
C ASN A 35 4.30 11.23 -10.18
N THR A 36 3.69 10.81 -11.28
CA THR A 36 4.37 10.15 -12.39
C THR A 36 5.19 11.17 -13.18
N ASN A 37 6.34 11.55 -12.65
CA ASN A 37 7.38 12.24 -13.40
C ASN A 37 8.73 11.61 -13.07
N SER A 38 8.91 10.35 -13.45
CA SER A 38 10.23 9.70 -13.44
C SER A 38 10.27 8.58 -14.48
N GLY A 39 10.09 8.94 -15.75
CA GLY A 39 10.67 8.21 -16.88
C GLY A 39 12.18 8.47 -17.00
N GLY A 40 12.88 8.48 -15.86
CA GLY A 40 14.29 8.81 -15.73
C GLY A 40 15.05 7.72 -14.98
N SER A 41 16.36 7.72 -15.10
CA SER A 41 17.36 6.74 -14.63
C SER A 41 17.32 6.28 -13.16
N THR A 42 16.38 6.74 -12.34
CA THR A 42 16.28 6.47 -10.90
C THR A 42 15.02 5.63 -10.59
N GLY A 43 15.10 4.67 -9.65
CA GLY A 43 14.08 3.64 -9.41
C GLY A 43 12.65 4.15 -9.11
N VAL A 44 11.67 3.25 -9.16
CA VAL A 44 10.23 3.60 -9.09
C VAL A 44 9.77 3.99 -7.67
N PHE A 45 9.04 5.10 -7.56
CA PHE A 45 8.34 5.51 -6.33
C PHE A 45 6.94 4.90 -6.28
N VAL A 46 6.62 4.21 -5.20
CA VAL A 46 5.38 3.46 -5.02
C VAL A 46 4.58 4.08 -3.88
N GLY A 47 3.30 4.35 -4.11
CA GLY A 47 2.39 4.93 -3.12
C GLY A 47 2.04 3.98 -1.97
N LEU A 48 1.83 4.54 -0.78
CA LEU A 48 1.29 3.83 0.38
C LEU A 48 -0.19 3.54 0.16
N THR A 49 -0.62 2.37 0.59
CA THR A 49 -1.99 1.89 0.52
C THR A 49 -2.41 1.41 1.91
N LEU A 50 -3.41 2.06 2.53
CA LEU A 50 -3.93 1.69 3.85
C LEU A 50 -5.13 0.75 3.73
N ILE A 51 -5.10 -0.38 4.43
CA ILE A 51 -6.13 -1.41 4.39
C ILE A 51 -7.28 -1.02 5.32
N GLN A 52 -8.36 -0.44 4.81
CA GLN A 52 -9.45 0.04 5.68
C GLN A 52 -10.17 -1.08 6.44
N SER A 53 -10.40 -2.20 5.78
CA SER A 53 -11.06 -3.36 6.38
C SER A 53 -10.21 -4.11 7.42
N ALA A 54 -8.94 -3.70 7.62
CA ALA A 54 -8.02 -4.34 8.55
C ALA A 54 -8.47 -4.18 10.02
N ALA A 55 -8.98 -3.01 10.39
CA ALA A 55 -9.44 -2.75 11.77
C ALA A 55 -10.59 -3.69 12.17
N ALA A 56 -11.49 -4.02 11.26
CA ALA A 56 -12.59 -4.97 11.50
C ALA A 56 -12.08 -6.39 11.82
N LYS A 57 -10.85 -6.74 11.39
CA LYS A 57 -10.16 -8.00 11.70
C LYS A 57 -9.20 -7.86 12.89
N GLY A 58 -9.15 -6.69 13.53
CA GLY A 58 -8.23 -6.37 14.62
C GLY A 58 -6.78 -6.15 14.19
N ALA A 59 -6.52 -6.01 12.88
CA ALA A 59 -5.20 -5.71 12.35
C ALA A 59 -4.98 -4.19 12.38
N VAL A 60 -4.14 -3.74 13.33
CA VAL A 60 -3.80 -2.33 13.54
C VAL A 60 -2.32 -2.19 13.92
N CYS A 61 -1.74 -1.02 13.65
CA CYS A 61 -0.42 -0.64 14.10
C CYS A 61 -0.36 -0.47 15.64
N LEU A 62 0.84 -0.26 16.17
CA LEU A 62 1.11 -0.11 17.60
C LEU A 62 0.27 0.99 18.27
N ASP A 63 -0.05 2.07 17.54
CA ASP A 63 -0.90 3.17 17.98
C ASP A 63 -2.40 2.98 17.70
N GLY A 64 -2.79 1.89 17.02
CA GLY A 64 -4.17 1.63 16.60
C GLY A 64 -4.53 2.13 15.20
N SER A 65 -3.62 2.80 14.49
CA SER A 65 -3.83 3.19 13.09
C SER A 65 -3.85 1.97 12.15
N LEU A 66 -4.37 2.15 10.94
CA LEU A 66 -4.48 1.05 9.97
C LEU A 66 -3.09 0.62 9.45
N PRO A 67 -2.85 -0.68 9.22
CA PRO A 67 -1.66 -1.13 8.52
C PRO A 67 -1.73 -0.77 7.04
N GLY A 68 -0.58 -0.83 6.37
CA GLY A 68 -0.51 -0.54 4.95
C GLY A 68 0.65 -1.20 4.23
N TYR A 69 0.63 -1.11 2.91
CA TYR A 69 1.65 -1.66 2.03
C TYR A 69 1.92 -0.73 0.84
N HIS A 70 3.02 -0.98 0.15
CA HIS A 70 3.32 -0.39 -1.16
C HIS A 70 3.31 -1.51 -2.19
N LEU A 71 2.56 -1.35 -3.28
CA LEU A 71 2.42 -2.37 -4.32
C LEU A 71 2.79 -1.80 -5.69
N HIS A 72 3.79 -2.40 -6.32
CA HIS A 72 4.07 -2.20 -7.73
C HIS A 72 3.69 -3.46 -8.50
N ARG A 73 2.73 -3.35 -9.41
CA ARG A 73 2.23 -4.49 -10.20
C ARG A 73 3.29 -5.03 -11.15
N GLY A 74 3.27 -6.35 -11.33
CA GLY A 74 4.12 -7.07 -12.28
C GLY A 74 3.59 -6.95 -13.70
N PHE A 75 4.36 -7.45 -14.66
CA PHE A 75 4.02 -7.45 -16.09
C PHE A 75 4.66 -8.64 -16.83
N GLY A 76 4.14 -8.96 -18.01
CA GLY A 76 4.65 -10.06 -18.83
C GLY A 76 4.65 -11.39 -18.09
N SER A 77 5.76 -12.14 -18.17
CA SER A 77 5.91 -13.44 -17.49
C SER A 77 5.86 -13.36 -15.96
N GLY A 78 6.15 -12.20 -15.36
CA GLY A 78 6.09 -11.99 -13.91
C GLY A 78 4.73 -11.53 -13.40
N ALA A 79 3.74 -11.33 -14.27
CA ALA A 79 2.43 -10.78 -13.89
C ALA A 79 1.67 -11.61 -12.84
N ASN A 80 1.95 -12.91 -12.74
CA ASN A 80 1.35 -13.83 -11.76
C ASN A 80 2.33 -14.26 -10.65
N SER A 81 3.54 -13.70 -10.62
CA SER A 81 4.54 -14.00 -9.60
C SER A 81 4.61 -12.87 -8.57
N TRP A 82 4.98 -13.20 -7.34
CA TRP A 82 4.91 -12.29 -6.20
C TRP A 82 6.19 -12.29 -5.37
N LEU A 83 6.69 -11.09 -5.09
CA LEU A 83 7.72 -10.83 -4.10
C LEU A 83 7.10 -10.06 -2.93
N VAL A 84 7.00 -10.72 -1.78
CA VAL A 84 6.47 -10.13 -0.53
C VAL A 84 7.66 -9.77 0.36
N ASN A 85 7.90 -8.48 0.55
CA ASN A 85 8.92 -7.97 1.44
C ASN A 85 8.29 -7.44 2.73
N LEU A 86 8.63 -8.05 3.86
CA LEU A 86 8.26 -7.53 5.19
C LEU A 86 9.30 -6.49 5.61
N GLU A 87 8.86 -5.25 5.85
CA GLU A 87 9.77 -4.19 6.30
C GLU A 87 10.38 -4.56 7.67
N GLY A 88 11.68 -4.35 7.85
CA GLY A 88 12.35 -4.53 9.14
C GLY A 88 12.32 -3.26 10.01
N GLY A 89 13.03 -3.30 11.14
CA GLY A 89 13.25 -2.08 11.92
C GLY A 89 13.45 -2.26 13.42
N GLY A 90 13.88 -3.44 13.87
CA GLY A 90 14.00 -3.78 15.30
C GLY A 90 12.64 -3.86 16.00
N TRP A 91 12.62 -4.02 17.31
CA TRP A 91 11.41 -4.11 18.14
C TRP A 91 11.51 -3.15 19.34
N CYS A 92 10.42 -2.97 20.06
CA CYS A 92 10.44 -2.35 21.39
C CYS A 92 10.46 -3.45 22.47
N ASN A 93 11.18 -3.23 23.56
CA ASN A 93 11.46 -4.27 24.57
C ASN A 93 10.60 -4.14 25.83
N ASP A 94 9.99 -2.98 26.05
CA ASP A 94 9.20 -2.67 27.23
C ASP A 94 8.10 -1.64 26.90
N VAL A 95 7.18 -1.43 27.83
CA VAL A 95 6.05 -0.50 27.63
C VAL A 95 6.52 0.90 27.27
N SER A 96 7.57 1.40 27.94
CA SER A 96 8.08 2.76 27.72
C SER A 96 8.62 2.95 26.29
N SER A 97 9.48 2.04 25.83
CA SER A 97 10.03 2.03 24.49
C SER A 97 8.95 1.82 23.43
N CYS A 98 7.91 1.03 23.71
CA CYS A 98 6.78 0.85 22.81
C CYS A 98 5.90 2.11 22.73
N VAL A 99 5.65 2.79 23.85
CA VAL A 99 4.93 4.08 23.88
C VAL A 99 5.69 5.14 23.08
N PHE A 100 7.01 5.22 23.25
CA PHE A 100 7.83 6.12 22.43
C PHE A 100 7.73 5.77 20.94
N ARG A 101 7.84 4.47 20.62
CA ARG A 101 7.86 3.97 19.25
C ARG A 101 6.55 4.18 18.50
N LYS A 102 5.40 4.15 19.18
CA LYS A 102 4.09 4.33 18.55
C LYS A 102 3.94 5.70 17.88
N GLY A 103 4.67 6.72 18.33
CA GLY A 103 4.77 8.04 17.69
C GLY A 103 5.73 8.13 16.50
N SER A 104 6.11 6.99 15.89
CA SER A 104 7.04 6.95 14.75
C SER A 104 6.47 6.19 13.56
N ARG A 105 7.11 6.29 12.40
CA ARG A 105 6.75 5.52 11.18
C ARG A 105 6.74 3.99 11.37
N ARG A 106 7.39 3.49 12.42
CA ARG A 106 7.48 2.06 12.79
C ARG A 106 6.48 1.64 13.88
N GLY A 107 5.57 2.53 14.25
CA GLY A 107 4.50 2.28 15.20
C GLY A 107 3.15 2.88 14.81
N SER A 108 3.12 3.73 13.78
CA SER A 108 1.91 4.36 13.27
C SER A 108 2.00 4.60 11.76
N SER A 109 0.93 4.31 11.04
CA SER A 109 0.81 4.66 9.63
C SER A 109 0.57 6.15 9.37
N ASN A 110 0.26 6.93 10.41
CA ASN A 110 0.16 8.39 10.31
C ASN A 110 1.52 9.05 10.06
N HIS A 111 2.61 8.36 10.41
CA HIS A 111 3.98 8.82 10.26
C HIS A 111 4.74 8.11 9.14
N MET A 112 4.08 7.21 8.39
CA MET A 112 4.69 6.51 7.26
C MET A 112 4.89 7.44 6.06
N GLU A 113 5.99 7.23 5.34
CA GLU A 113 6.21 7.84 4.04
C GLU A 113 5.07 7.47 3.09
N ARG A 114 4.45 8.49 2.49
CA ARG A 114 3.33 8.29 1.54
C ARG A 114 3.79 7.67 0.23
N GLN A 115 5.08 7.78 -0.08
CA GLN A 115 5.73 7.16 -1.22
C GLN A 115 7.08 6.59 -0.78
N LEU A 116 7.44 5.42 -1.30
CA LEU A 116 8.75 4.81 -1.09
C LEU A 116 9.35 4.43 -2.43
N GLN A 117 10.65 4.73 -2.60
CA GLN A 117 11.39 4.23 -3.73
C GLN A 117 11.67 2.74 -3.56
N PHE A 118 11.39 1.95 -4.58
CA PHE A 118 11.76 0.55 -4.64
C PHE A 118 13.14 0.40 -5.29
N THR A 119 14.06 -0.24 -4.55
CA THR A 119 15.46 -0.47 -4.90
C THR A 119 15.86 -1.90 -4.55
N GLY A 120 17.07 -2.32 -4.94
CA GLY A 120 17.60 -3.67 -4.75
C GLY A 120 16.67 -4.73 -5.32
N ILE A 121 16.38 -5.77 -4.54
CA ILE A 121 15.44 -6.85 -4.92
C ILE A 121 14.01 -6.36 -5.22
N MET A 122 13.65 -5.13 -4.81
CA MET A 122 12.34 -4.53 -5.13
C MET A 122 12.39 -3.66 -6.41
N SER A 123 13.57 -3.40 -6.97
CA SER A 123 13.76 -2.53 -8.14
C SER A 123 13.09 -3.08 -9.38
N ASN A 124 12.57 -2.20 -10.24
CA ASN A 124 12.02 -2.51 -11.56
C ASN A 124 13.05 -2.51 -12.68
N ARG A 125 14.33 -2.37 -12.34
CA ARG A 125 15.43 -2.37 -13.31
C ARG A 125 16.02 -3.78 -13.40
N PRO A 126 16.02 -4.43 -14.57
CA PRO A 126 16.63 -5.76 -14.73
C PRO A 126 18.12 -5.79 -14.33
N GLY A 127 18.85 -4.69 -14.53
CA GLY A 127 20.27 -4.61 -14.13
C GLY A 127 20.51 -4.58 -12.62
N GLU A 128 19.50 -4.30 -11.80
CA GLU A 128 19.57 -4.30 -10.33
C GLU A 128 18.82 -5.49 -9.72
N ASN A 129 17.76 -5.94 -10.39
CA ASN A 129 16.90 -7.04 -9.99
C ASN A 129 16.62 -7.98 -11.17
N PRO A 130 17.62 -8.76 -11.62
CA PRO A 130 17.51 -9.56 -12.84
C PRO A 130 16.38 -10.59 -12.78
N ASP A 131 16.10 -11.12 -11.58
CA ASP A 131 15.19 -12.25 -11.40
C ASP A 131 13.72 -11.81 -11.22
N PHE A 132 13.48 -10.67 -10.54
CA PHE A 132 12.15 -10.28 -10.07
C PHE A 132 11.68 -8.90 -10.58
N TYR A 133 12.39 -8.25 -11.52
CA TYR A 133 12.06 -6.89 -11.96
C TYR A 133 10.66 -6.75 -12.57
N ASN A 134 10.07 -7.83 -13.07
CA ASN A 134 8.73 -7.85 -13.66
C ASN A 134 7.68 -8.57 -12.81
N TRP A 135 8.02 -8.98 -11.57
CA TRP A 135 7.07 -9.59 -10.64
C TRP A 135 6.17 -8.54 -9.99
N ASN A 136 5.03 -8.95 -9.42
CA ASN A 136 4.33 -8.13 -8.45
C ASN A 136 5.22 -8.00 -7.22
N ARG A 137 5.48 -6.77 -6.78
CA ARG A 137 6.33 -6.51 -5.62
C ARG A 137 5.55 -5.72 -4.60
N VAL A 138 5.43 -6.30 -3.42
CA VAL A 138 4.73 -5.67 -2.30
C VAL A 138 5.68 -5.52 -1.12
N LYS A 139 5.74 -4.31 -0.57
CA LYS A 139 6.39 -4.03 0.71
C LYS A 139 5.31 -3.85 1.77
N VAL A 140 5.18 -4.80 2.68
CA VAL A 140 4.32 -4.70 3.86
C VAL A 140 5.00 -3.78 4.87
N ARG A 141 4.32 -2.71 5.29
CA ARG A 141 4.90 -1.73 6.21
C ARG A 141 4.89 -2.24 7.64
N TYR A 142 6.00 -2.05 8.31
CA TYR A 142 6.18 -2.52 9.69
C TYR A 142 5.70 -1.48 10.68
N CYS A 143 4.73 -1.84 11.52
CA CYS A 143 4.20 -0.94 12.52
C CYS A 143 3.71 -1.59 13.82
N ASP A 144 3.90 -2.90 14.02
CA ASP A 144 3.40 -3.61 15.22
C ASP A 144 4.39 -3.61 16.39
N GLY A 145 5.65 -3.21 16.16
CA GLY A 145 6.67 -3.14 17.20
C GLY A 145 7.25 -4.47 17.68
N GLY A 146 6.81 -5.61 17.11
CA GLY A 146 7.20 -6.97 17.51
C GLY A 146 7.48 -7.90 16.33
N PHE A 147 8.04 -7.38 15.23
CA PHE A 147 8.46 -8.16 14.05
C PHE A 147 7.36 -9.07 13.47
N PHE A 148 6.11 -8.59 13.42
CA PHE A 148 4.98 -9.34 12.89
C PHE A 148 4.58 -10.61 13.69
N THR A 149 5.05 -10.76 14.93
CA THR A 149 4.85 -11.98 15.72
C THR A 149 3.80 -11.87 16.85
N GLY A 150 3.39 -10.66 17.22
CA GLY A 150 2.44 -10.44 18.32
C GLY A 150 0.97 -10.58 17.93
N ASP A 151 0.14 -11.03 18.87
CA ASP A 151 -1.33 -10.81 18.86
C ASP A 151 -1.85 -10.42 20.26
N GLY A 152 -1.41 -9.27 20.76
CA GLY A 152 -1.75 -8.78 22.09
C GLY A 152 -2.05 -7.28 22.12
N SER A 153 -2.29 -6.76 23.32
CA SER A 153 -2.48 -5.33 23.55
C SER A 153 -2.21 -4.97 25.00
N ASN A 154 -1.85 -3.71 25.25
CA ASN A 154 -1.83 -3.11 26.58
C ASN A 154 -2.76 -1.90 26.56
N ALA A 155 -3.98 -2.08 27.09
CA ALA A 155 -5.01 -1.04 27.08
C ALA A 155 -4.61 0.19 27.91
N ALA A 156 -3.98 -0.02 29.09
CA ALA A 156 -3.54 1.06 29.95
C ALA A 156 -2.50 1.98 29.28
N ALA A 157 -1.63 1.41 28.44
CA ALA A 157 -0.63 2.15 27.67
C ALA A 157 -1.12 2.59 26.27
N GLY A 158 -2.33 2.16 25.87
CA GLY A 158 -2.85 2.35 24.51
C GLY A 158 -1.90 1.78 23.45
N LEU A 159 -1.53 0.51 23.58
CA LEU A 159 -0.63 -0.22 22.68
C LEU A 159 -1.32 -1.44 22.09
N TYR A 160 -1.10 -1.69 20.80
CA TYR A 160 -1.62 -2.83 20.07
C TYR A 160 -0.48 -3.62 19.41
N PHE A 161 -0.24 -4.84 19.85
CA PHE A 161 0.80 -5.72 19.31
C PHE A 161 0.15 -6.71 18.34
N ARG A 162 -0.27 -6.25 17.16
CA ARG A 162 -1.12 -7.02 16.23
C ARG A 162 -0.38 -7.54 14.99
N GLY A 163 0.92 -7.78 15.12
CA GLY A 163 1.79 -8.23 14.04
C GLY A 163 1.24 -9.42 13.25
N GLN A 164 0.75 -10.48 13.91
CA GLN A 164 0.23 -11.68 13.26
C GLN A 164 -1.02 -11.44 12.41
N ARG A 165 -1.71 -10.30 12.62
CA ARG A 165 -2.93 -9.95 11.88
C ARG A 165 -2.66 -9.11 10.64
N ILE A 166 -1.43 -8.58 10.51
CA ILE A 166 -1.07 -7.63 9.44
C ILE A 166 -0.61 -8.33 8.16
N TRP A 167 -0.04 -9.53 8.26
CA TRP A 167 0.58 -10.25 7.14
C TRP A 167 -0.06 -11.62 6.89
#